data_AF-A0A5J4Q3I6-F1
#
_entry.id   AF-A0A5J4Q3I6-F1
#
_cell.length_a   1.000
_cell.length_b   1.000
_cell.length_c   1.000
_cell.angle_alpha   90.00
_cell.angle_beta   90.00
_cell.angle_gamma   90.00
#
_symmetry.space_group_name_H-M   'P 1'
#
loop_
_entity.id
_entity.type
_entity.pdbx_description
1 polymer ?
#
loop_
_entity_poly.entity_id
_entity_poly.type
_entity_poly.pdbx_seq_one_letter_code
_entity_poly.pdbx_strand_id
1 'polypeptide(L)'
;TLEEMDTNPEMDSWVMKDTKLNELVEDEKQKLLYVFDYMTERCFFIELSEIITGKTIKAPMCTRSEGKVPEQTLDFEEMVATNASLDLDEDFFGDDDFDPEDFDPEGFDISVSGSVDIRY
;
A
#
# COMPACT_ATOMS: atom_id res chain seq x y z
N THR A 1 5.59 11.91 -4.12
CA THR A 1 5.96 11.03 -5.24
C THR A 1 6.13 9.63 -4.70
N LEU A 2 5.71 8.59 -5.42
CA LEU A 2 5.96 7.19 -4.99
C LEU A 2 7.48 6.98 -4.95
N GLU A 3 7.99 6.63 -3.78
CA GLU A 3 9.40 6.30 -3.54
C GLU A 3 9.51 4.80 -3.26
N GLU A 4 10.56 4.18 -3.80
CA GLU A 4 10.78 2.73 -3.77
C GLU A 4 11.07 2.26 -2.34
N MET A 5 10.25 1.35 -1.81
CA MET A 5 10.45 0.70 -0.50
C MET A 5 10.61 -0.82 -0.62
N ASP A 6 10.48 -1.38 -1.83
CA ASP A 6 10.63 -2.81 -2.10
C ASP A 6 11.97 -3.07 -2.81
N THR A 7 12.78 -3.96 -2.26
CA THR A 7 14.09 -4.36 -2.79
C THR A 7 14.05 -5.72 -3.48
N ASN A 8 12.87 -6.23 -3.86
CA ASN A 8 12.74 -7.51 -4.54
C ASN A 8 13.39 -7.48 -5.94
N PRO A 9 14.50 -8.21 -6.17
CA PRO A 9 15.23 -8.18 -7.44
C PRO A 9 14.54 -8.91 -8.60
N GLU A 10 13.42 -9.60 -8.34
CA GLU A 10 12.67 -10.33 -9.39
C GLU A 10 11.62 -9.48 -10.11
N MET A 11 11.29 -8.29 -9.59
CA MET A 11 10.34 -7.37 -10.20
C MET A 11 11.02 -6.07 -10.61
N ASP A 12 10.87 -5.69 -11.88
CA ASP A 12 11.30 -4.37 -12.34
C ASP A 12 10.46 -3.28 -11.67
N SER A 13 11.11 -2.52 -10.80
CA SER A 13 10.56 -1.37 -10.11
C SER A 13 10.64 -0.13 -11.00
N TRP A 14 9.49 0.37 -11.44
CA TRP A 14 9.40 1.56 -12.31
C TRP A 14 9.02 2.78 -11.46
N VAL A 15 9.96 3.72 -11.32
CA VAL A 15 9.72 4.98 -10.60
C VAL A 15 9.24 6.06 -11.57
N MET A 16 8.18 6.78 -11.20
CA MET A 16 7.56 7.83 -12.05
C MET A 16 8.53 8.92 -12.53
N LYS A 17 9.59 9.16 -11.75
CA LYS A 17 10.60 10.17 -12.07
C LYS A 17 11.40 9.79 -13.32
N ASP A 18 11.69 8.51 -13.49
CA ASP A 18 12.63 8.01 -14.49
C ASP A 18 11.91 7.30 -15.65
N THR A 19 10.66 6.87 -15.46
CA THR A 19 9.85 6.19 -16.48
C THR A 19 9.04 7.19 -17.32
N LYS A 20 9.29 7.22 -18.62
CA LYS A 20 8.49 8.05 -19.54
C LYS A 20 7.21 7.33 -19.96
N LEU A 21 6.16 8.10 -20.23
CA LEU A 21 4.86 7.54 -20.68
C LEU A 21 4.97 6.69 -21.95
N ASN A 22 5.85 7.06 -22.88
CA ASN A 22 6.03 6.33 -24.13
C ASN A 22 6.75 4.98 -23.98
N GLU A 23 7.24 4.65 -22.78
CA GLU A 23 7.78 3.31 -22.45
C GLU A 23 6.66 2.39 -21.94
N LEU A 24 5.52 2.96 -21.51
CA LEU A 24 4.38 2.23 -20.97
C LEU A 24 3.22 2.12 -21.96
N VAL A 25 3.02 3.16 -22.78
CA VAL A 25 1.97 3.21 -23.80
C VAL A 25 2.53 3.65 -25.15
N GLU A 26 2.48 2.74 -26.12
CA GLU A 26 3.08 2.90 -27.46
C GLU A 26 2.02 3.01 -28.56
N ASP A 27 0.86 2.39 -28.35
CA ASP A 27 -0.21 2.33 -29.36
C ASP A 27 -1.43 3.15 -28.96
N GLU A 28 -2.09 3.72 -29.96
CA GLU A 28 -3.37 4.39 -29.78
C GLU A 28 -4.41 3.44 -29.18
N LYS A 29 -5.30 3.99 -28.36
CA LYS A 29 -6.36 3.27 -27.61
C LYS A 29 -5.87 2.40 -26.46
N GLN A 30 -4.57 2.37 -26.17
CA GLN A 30 -4.08 1.78 -24.94
C GLN A 30 -4.60 2.55 -23.72
N LYS A 31 -4.85 1.81 -22.64
CA LYS A 31 -5.49 2.27 -21.41
C LYS A 31 -4.56 2.03 -20.24
N LEU A 32 -4.45 3.03 -19.37
CA LEU A 32 -3.69 2.99 -18.14
C LEU A 32 -4.65 3.29 -16.98
N LEU A 33 -4.52 2.52 -15.91
CA LEU A 33 -5.16 2.82 -14.63
C LEU A 33 -4.10 3.38 -13.70
N TYR A 34 -4.26 4.64 -13.28
CA TYR A 34 -3.34 5.28 -12.35
C TYR A 34 -4.01 5.47 -10.99
N VAL A 35 -3.66 4.62 -10.03
CA VAL A 35 -4.09 4.77 -8.62
C VAL A 35 -3.13 5.73 -7.92
N PHE A 36 -3.65 6.85 -7.43
CA PHE A 36 -2.83 7.86 -6.74
C PHE A 36 -3.07 7.91 -5.23
N ASP A 37 -4.19 7.38 -4.78
CA ASP A 37 -4.55 7.27 -3.37
C ASP A 37 -5.11 5.87 -3.11
N TYR A 38 -4.32 5.06 -2.41
CA TYR A 38 -4.68 3.70 -2.05
C TYR A 38 -5.67 3.61 -0.88
N MET A 39 -5.74 4.63 -0.02
CA MET A 39 -6.63 4.61 1.15
C MET A 39 -8.09 4.73 0.74
N THR A 40 -8.34 5.55 -0.27
CA THR A 40 -9.70 5.80 -0.79
C THR A 40 -9.90 5.27 -2.20
N GLU A 41 -8.97 4.43 -2.68
CA GLU A 41 -8.99 3.76 -3.98
C GLU A 41 -9.22 4.73 -5.16
N ARG A 42 -8.76 5.98 -5.03
CA ARG A 42 -8.95 6.99 -6.08
C ARG A 42 -7.94 6.77 -7.19
N CYS A 43 -8.47 6.70 -8.41
CA CYS A 43 -7.70 6.42 -9.60
C CYS A 43 -8.14 7.28 -10.79
N PHE A 44 -7.21 7.49 -11.72
CA PHE A 44 -7.48 8.03 -13.03
C PHE A 44 -7.50 6.90 -14.06
N PHE A 45 -8.53 6.91 -14.90
CA PHE A 45 -8.58 6.10 -16.10
C PHE A 45 -8.08 6.94 -17.27
N ILE A 46 -6.92 6.58 -17.82
CA ILE A 46 -6.22 7.33 -18.85
C ILE A 46 -6.22 6.50 -20.13
N GLU A 47 -6.63 7.09 -21.25
CA GLU A 47 -6.56 6.47 -22.58
C GLU A 47 -5.66 7.31 -23.48
N LEU A 48 -4.73 6.66 -24.17
CA LEU A 48 -3.96 7.31 -25.23
C LEU A 48 -4.85 7.45 -26.47
N SER A 49 -5.31 8.67 -26.75
CA SER A 49 -6.28 8.88 -27.83
C SER A 49 -5.67 8.81 -29.23
N GLU A 50 -4.51 9.45 -29.43
CA GLU A 50 -3.83 9.64 -30.71
C GLU A 50 -2.36 10.02 -30.47
N ILE A 51 -1.44 9.62 -31.36
CA ILE A 51 -0.04 10.04 -31.34
C ILE A 51 0.26 10.94 -32.55
N ILE A 52 0.48 12.23 -32.30
CA ILE A 52 0.76 13.20 -33.35
C ILE A 52 2.28 13.39 -33.51
N THR A 53 2.85 12.81 -34.57
CA THR A 53 4.28 12.96 -34.87
C THR A 53 4.59 14.28 -35.60
N GLY A 54 5.84 14.76 -35.51
CA GLY A 54 6.29 15.97 -36.20
C GLY A 54 5.82 17.30 -35.60
N LYS A 55 5.04 17.27 -34.52
CA LYS A 55 4.69 18.46 -33.73
C LYS A 55 5.29 18.36 -32.33
N THR A 56 5.98 19.41 -31.91
CA THR A 56 6.48 19.53 -30.52
C THR A 56 5.54 20.42 -29.73
N ILE A 57 4.76 19.83 -28.85
CA ILE A 57 3.97 20.58 -27.87
C ILE A 57 4.89 20.95 -26.71
N LYS A 58 5.06 22.25 -26.44
CA LYS A 58 5.99 22.74 -25.41
C LYS A 58 5.47 22.59 -23.98
N ALA A 59 4.16 22.54 -23.81
CA ALA A 59 3.51 22.46 -22.50
C ALA A 59 2.18 21.68 -22.60
N PRO A 60 1.80 20.93 -21.56
CA PRO A 60 0.51 20.23 -21.55
C PRO A 60 -0.65 21.22 -21.67
N MET A 61 -1.69 20.83 -22.41
CA MET A 61 -2.88 21.65 -22.64
C MET A 61 -4.14 20.81 -22.43
N CYS A 62 -5.07 21.34 -21.64
CA CYS A 62 -6.42 20.78 -21.55
C CYS A 62 -7.25 21.32 -22.72
N THR A 63 -7.68 20.43 -23.62
CA THR A 63 -8.52 20.80 -24.78
C THR A 63 -10.01 20.69 -24.47
N ARG A 64 -10.39 19.84 -23.51
CA ARG A 64 -11.77 19.64 -23.06
C ARG A 64 -11.80 19.25 -21.59
N SER A 65 -12.71 19.85 -20.84
CA SER A 65 -13.01 19.51 -19.44
C SER A 65 -14.52 19.58 -19.22
N GLU A 66 -15.09 18.54 -18.61
CA GLU A 66 -16.52 18.45 -18.34
C GLU A 66 -16.74 17.92 -16.92
N GLY A 67 -17.81 18.38 -16.27
CA GLY A 67 -18.13 18.03 -14.89
C GLY A 67 -17.40 18.87 -13.83
N LYS A 68 -17.64 18.54 -12.56
CA LYS A 68 -16.93 19.11 -11.41
C LYS A 68 -16.00 18.04 -10.85
N VAL A 69 -14.74 18.41 -10.61
CA VAL A 69 -13.77 17.53 -9.94
C VAL A 69 -14.26 17.18 -8.53
N PRO A 70 -14.11 15.92 -8.07
CA PRO A 70 -14.43 15.55 -6.70
C PRO A 70 -13.64 16.40 -5.70
N GLU A 71 -14.28 16.78 -4.60
CA GLU A 71 -13.62 17.54 -3.54
C GLU A 71 -12.60 16.64 -2.81
N GLN A 72 -11.42 17.20 -2.53
CA GLN A 72 -10.37 16.52 -1.80
C GLN A 72 -10.57 16.78 -0.30
N THR A 73 -11.58 16.15 0.30
CA THR A 73 -11.99 16.39 1.70
C THR A 73 -11.39 15.40 2.70
N LEU A 74 -10.31 14.71 2.35
CA LEU A 74 -9.68 13.75 3.25
C LEU A 74 -8.74 14.51 4.18
N ASP A 75 -9.27 14.89 5.35
CA ASP A 75 -8.46 15.29 6.50
C ASP A 75 -7.93 14.02 7.16
N PHE A 76 -6.70 13.65 6.82
CA PHE A 76 -6.05 12.46 7.38
C PHE A 76 -5.93 12.54 8.90
N GLU A 77 -5.91 13.74 9.48
CA GLU A 77 -5.82 13.96 10.91
C GLU A 77 -7.14 13.60 11.63
N GLU A 78 -8.28 13.84 10.99
CA GLU A 78 -9.60 13.47 11.50
C GLU A 78 -9.88 11.95 11.40
N MET A 79 -9.40 11.30 10.34
CA MET A 79 -9.51 9.84 10.16
C MET A 79 -8.62 9.06 11.15
N VAL A 80 -7.46 9.61 11.51
CA VAL A 80 -6.61 9.05 12.57
C VAL A 80 -7.22 9.29 13.94
N ALA A 81 -7.78 10.48 14.20
CA ALA A 81 -8.43 10.78 15.48
C ALA A 81 -9.68 9.92 15.74
N THR A 82 -10.45 9.59 14.70
CA THR A 82 -11.61 8.68 14.81
C THR A 82 -11.21 7.22 14.99
N ASN A 83 -10.10 6.76 14.40
CA ASN A 83 -9.54 5.43 14.68
C ASN A 83 -8.82 5.35 16.04
N ALA A 84 -8.23 6.45 16.52
CA ALA A 84 -7.66 6.55 17.87
C ALA A 84 -8.74 6.61 18.98
N SER A 85 -10.01 6.79 18.60
CA SER A 85 -11.17 6.66 19.50
C SER A 85 -11.67 5.21 19.62
N LEU A 86 -11.08 4.26 18.89
CA LEU A 86 -11.20 2.85 19.27
C LEU A 86 -10.30 2.69 20.50
N ASP A 87 -10.91 2.75 21.69
CA ASP A 87 -10.26 2.36 22.93
C ASP A 87 -9.73 0.93 22.74
N LEU A 88 -8.43 0.84 22.44
CA LEU A 88 -7.61 -0.37 22.55
C LEU A 88 -6.99 -0.34 23.95
N ASP A 89 -7.86 -0.26 24.95
CA ASP A 89 -7.52 -0.37 26.36
C ASP A 89 -7.04 -1.80 26.68
N GLU A 90 -6.28 -1.92 27.76
CA GLU A 90 -5.70 -3.18 28.25
C GLU A 90 -6.77 -4.26 28.48
N ASP A 91 -8.04 -3.88 28.68
CA ASP A 91 -9.17 -4.80 28.81
C ASP A 91 -9.51 -5.58 27.51
N PHE A 92 -9.02 -5.15 26.33
CA PHE A 92 -9.22 -5.87 25.06
C PHE A 92 -8.24 -7.04 24.91
N PHE A 93 -7.02 -6.89 25.42
CA PHE A 93 -6.10 -8.01 25.66
C PHE A 93 -6.42 -8.58 27.03
N GLY A 94 -7.69 -8.97 27.18
CA GLY A 94 -8.31 -9.31 28.46
C GLY A 94 -7.36 -10.07 29.35
N ASP A 95 -7.50 -9.80 30.64
CA ASP A 95 -6.92 -10.48 31.80
C ASP A 95 -7.04 -12.01 31.66
N ASP A 96 -6.34 -12.59 30.68
CA ASP A 96 -5.90 -13.97 30.63
C ASP A 96 -4.78 -14.00 31.65
N ASP A 97 -5.17 -13.86 32.92
CA ASP A 97 -4.48 -14.49 34.01
C ASP A 97 -4.19 -15.91 33.52
N PHE A 98 -2.95 -16.13 33.11
CA PHE A 98 -2.45 -17.44 32.74
C PHE A 98 -2.71 -18.33 33.95
N ASP A 99 -3.78 -19.11 33.93
CA ASP A 99 -4.11 -20.03 35.02
C ASP A 99 -3.15 -21.22 34.91
N PRO A 100 -2.16 -21.33 35.81
CA PRO A 100 -1.24 -22.45 35.78
C PRO A 100 -1.94 -23.78 36.09
N GLU A 101 -3.20 -23.78 36.56
CA GLU A 101 -4.01 -24.99 36.74
C GLU A 101 -4.64 -25.51 35.44
N ASP A 102 -4.81 -24.66 34.41
CA ASP A 102 -5.23 -25.04 33.06
C ASP A 102 -4.04 -25.45 32.15
N PHE A 103 -2.81 -25.33 32.66
CA PHE A 103 -1.63 -25.87 32.00
C PHE A 103 -1.64 -27.39 32.11
N ASP A 104 -1.98 -28.09 31.02
CA ASP A 104 -1.86 -29.54 30.89
C ASP A 104 -0.44 -29.92 30.43
N PRO A 105 0.50 -30.25 31.35
CA PRO A 105 1.85 -30.66 30.99
C PRO A 105 1.89 -32.02 30.27
N GLU A 106 0.82 -32.81 30.30
CA GLU A 106 0.77 -34.12 29.62
C GLU A 106 0.31 -33.99 28.15
N GLY A 107 -0.28 -32.87 27.76
CA GLY A 107 -0.68 -32.56 26.38
C GLY A 107 0.47 -32.09 25.47
N PHE A 108 1.59 -31.67 26.06
CA PHE A 108 2.81 -31.28 25.34
C PHE A 108 3.80 -32.45 25.34
N ASP A 109 3.76 -33.32 24.33
CA ASP A 109 4.84 -34.29 24.06
C ASP A 109 6.07 -33.56 23.49
N ILE A 110 6.67 -32.67 24.30
CA ILE A 110 8.02 -32.17 24.06
C ILE A 110 8.95 -33.04 24.91
N SER A 111 9.50 -34.06 24.27
CA SER A 111 10.58 -34.87 24.82
C SER A 111 11.86 -34.03 24.93
N VAL A 112 11.92 -33.13 25.92
CA VAL A 112 13.16 -32.45 26.28
C VAL A 112 14.00 -33.37 27.16
N SER A 113 14.71 -34.29 26.51
CA SER A 113 15.81 -35.03 27.14
C SER A 113 17.02 -34.11 27.31
N GLY A 114 16.92 -33.18 28.27
CA GLY A 114 18.02 -32.32 28.68
C GLY A 114 18.87 -32.98 29.75
N SER A 115 20.00 -33.60 29.37
CA SER A 115 21.18 -33.61 30.24
C SER A 115 22.01 -32.38 29.89
N VAL A 116 21.72 -31.27 30.55
CA VAL A 116 22.54 -30.06 30.51
C VAL A 116 23.68 -30.25 31.52
N ASP A 117 24.94 -30.19 31.08
CA ASP A 117 26.07 -29.89 31.95
C ASP A 117 26.78 -28.66 31.38
N ILE A 118 26.58 -27.53 32.07
CA ILE A 118 27.16 -26.23 31.74
C ILE A 118 28.52 -26.15 32.41
N ARG A 119 29.58 -25.86 31.67
CA ARG A 119 30.80 -25.27 32.24
C ARG A 119 31.34 -24.14 31.38
N TYR A 120 31.73 -23.09 32.10
CA TYR A 120 32.29 -21.81 31.68
C TYR A 120 33.37 -21.91 30.61
#